data_AF-A0A8B6BMA0-F1
#
_entry.id   AF-A0A8B6BMA0-F1
#
_cell.length_a   1.000
_cell.length_b   1.000
_cell.length_c   1.000
_cell.angle_alpha   90.00
_cell.angle_beta   90.00
_cell.angle_gamma   90.00
#
_symmetry.space_group_name_H-M   'P 1'
#
loop_
_entity.id
_entity.type
_entity.pdbx_description
1 polymer ?
#
loop_
_entity_poly.entity_id
_entity_poly.type
_entity_poly.pdbx_seq_one_letter_code
_entity_poly.pdbx_strand_id
1 'polypeptide(L)'
;MRKTKIKFDKPIYLGFSILDLSKTLMTDFVYKYLKPTYGDRATICYTDTDSIICTVETPDIYKDMNEHGRQWFDTSNYPSDHLSGIEVGLNSKDLGMFKDECAGSPMTEFVGLRPKMYAFKVGTRETKRAKGVKKNIVKNEMNFADYKTCLDMHRVSYRTMNMIRSRDHQIYTLECRKKALSADDYKRYILSDVISTLAHGHYRIEINEQHTRE
;
A
#
# COMPACT_ATOMS: atom_id res chain seq x y z
N MET A 1 13.02 45.94 2.89
CA MET A 1 11.98 45.76 3.93
C MET A 1 11.68 44.27 4.11
N ARG A 2 11.91 43.71 5.30
CA ARG A 2 11.41 42.36 5.62
C ARG A 2 9.93 42.47 5.98
N LYS A 3 9.06 41.64 5.40
CA LYS A 3 7.64 41.57 5.79
C LYS A 3 7.54 41.05 7.22
N THR A 4 6.94 41.83 8.13
CA THR A 4 6.73 41.48 9.55
C THR A 4 5.33 40.91 9.84
N LYS A 5 4.42 40.97 8.87
CA LYS A 5 3.06 40.44 8.95
C LYS A 5 2.72 39.66 7.68
N ILE A 6 2.13 38.49 7.84
CA ILE A 6 1.62 37.64 6.76
C ILE A 6 0.15 37.33 7.07
N LYS A 7 -0.76 37.68 6.16
CA LYS A 7 -2.16 37.27 6.24
C LYS A 7 -2.25 35.81 5.80
N PHE A 8 -2.63 34.93 6.72
CA PHE A 8 -2.74 33.51 6.44
C PHE A 8 -4.19 33.15 6.06
N ASP A 9 -4.53 33.41 4.80
CA ASP A 9 -5.86 33.21 4.21
C ASP A 9 -5.87 31.89 3.41
N LYS A 10 -5.77 30.77 4.14
CA LYS A 10 -5.73 29.42 3.56
C LYS A 10 -6.79 28.55 4.23
N PRO A 11 -7.60 27.80 3.47
CA PRO A 11 -8.68 26.96 4.03
C PRO A 11 -8.12 25.65 4.61
N ILE A 12 -7.25 25.73 5.63
CA ILE A 12 -6.63 24.55 6.24
C ILE A 12 -7.69 23.59 6.80
N TYR A 13 -8.71 24.13 7.46
CA TYR A 13 -9.79 23.36 8.07
C TYR A 13 -10.52 22.49 7.04
N LEU A 14 -10.72 23.00 5.82
CA LEU A 14 -11.33 22.24 4.74
C LEU A 14 -10.48 21.03 4.35
N GLY A 15 -9.17 21.22 4.21
CA GLY A 15 -8.24 20.13 3.91
C GLY A 15 -8.21 19.07 5.01
N PHE A 16 -8.29 19.48 6.28
CA PHE A 16 -8.41 18.59 7.42
C PHE A 16 -9.70 17.75 7.36
N SER A 17 -10.85 18.40 7.16
CA SER A 17 -12.14 17.71 7.05
C SER A 17 -12.19 16.71 5.90
N ILE A 18 -11.65 17.07 4.73
CA ILE A 18 -11.58 16.15 3.56
C ILE A 18 -10.72 14.93 3.90
N LEU A 19 -9.57 15.13 4.54
CA LEU A 19 -8.68 14.03 4.91
C LEU A 19 -9.36 13.07 5.91
N ASP A 20 -10.09 13.60 6.89
CA ASP A 20 -10.76 12.77 7.89
C ASP A 20 -11.97 12.02 7.31
N LEU A 21 -12.73 12.64 6.41
CA LEU A 21 -13.77 11.93 5.65
C LEU A 21 -13.18 10.80 4.80
N SER A 22 -12.04 11.06 4.13
CA SER A 22 -11.35 10.03 3.34
C SER A 22 -10.86 8.86 4.19
N LYS A 23 -10.28 9.11 5.37
CA LYS A 23 -9.91 8.02 6.31
C LYS A 23 -11.13 7.25 6.79
N THR A 24 -12.21 7.96 7.11
CA THR A 24 -13.46 7.36 7.61
C THR A 24 -14.02 6.37 6.60
N LEU A 25 -14.04 6.73 5.31
CA LEU A 25 -14.46 5.84 4.23
C LEU A 25 -13.61 4.54 4.19
N MET A 26 -12.28 4.67 4.28
CA MET A 26 -11.38 3.51 4.28
C MET A 26 -11.59 2.62 5.50
N THR A 27 -11.78 3.22 6.68
CA THR A 27 -12.05 2.47 7.92
C THR A 27 -13.43 1.82 7.92
N ASP A 28 -14.43 2.48 7.33
CA ASP A 28 -15.79 1.96 7.23
C ASP A 28 -15.82 0.66 6.42
N PHE A 29 -15.11 0.59 5.29
CA PHE A 29 -14.98 -0.66 4.54
C PHE A 29 -14.38 -1.78 5.39
N VAL A 30 -13.33 -1.49 6.16
CA VAL A 30 -12.68 -2.48 7.02
C VAL A 30 -13.60 -2.98 8.13
N TYR A 31 -14.23 -2.06 8.87
CA TYR A 31 -14.95 -2.40 10.09
C TYR A 31 -16.43 -2.69 9.88
N LYS A 32 -17.05 -2.23 8.79
CA LYS A 32 -18.47 -2.46 8.48
C LYS A 32 -18.66 -3.56 7.43
N TYR A 33 -17.65 -3.86 6.60
CA TYR A 33 -17.72 -4.94 5.61
C TYR A 33 -16.74 -6.08 5.92
N LEU A 34 -15.41 -5.84 5.82
CA LEU A 34 -14.43 -6.93 5.93
C LEU A 34 -14.51 -7.68 7.27
N LYS A 35 -14.48 -6.97 8.40
CA LYS A 35 -14.48 -7.59 9.72
C LYS A 35 -15.79 -8.31 10.07
N PRO A 36 -16.99 -7.74 9.84
CA PRO A 36 -18.24 -8.45 10.07
C PRO A 36 -18.42 -9.69 9.18
N THR A 37 -17.98 -9.64 7.92
CA THR A 37 -18.16 -10.76 6.96
C THR A 37 -17.18 -11.90 7.22
N TYR A 38 -15.91 -11.59 7.51
CA TYR A 38 -14.85 -12.60 7.53
C TYR A 38 -14.22 -12.82 8.93
N GLY A 39 -14.36 -11.87 9.85
CA GLY A 39 -13.75 -11.96 11.18
C GLY A 39 -12.23 -12.06 11.10
N ASP A 40 -11.68 -13.14 11.66
CA ASP A 40 -10.23 -13.41 11.65
C ASP A 40 -9.73 -14.01 10.33
N ARG A 41 -10.64 -14.47 9.46
CA ARG A 41 -10.33 -14.96 8.11
C ARG A 41 -9.89 -13.86 7.15
N ALA A 42 -10.02 -12.59 7.55
CA ALA A 42 -9.54 -11.44 6.78
C ALA A 42 -8.43 -10.69 7.51
N THR A 43 -7.29 -10.55 6.83
CA THR A 43 -6.12 -9.82 7.31
C THR A 43 -5.72 -8.74 6.32
N ILE A 44 -5.57 -7.51 6.81
CA ILE A 44 -5.07 -6.39 6.00
C ILE A 44 -3.54 -6.49 5.93
N CYS A 45 -3.01 -6.65 4.72
CA CYS A 45 -1.58 -6.78 4.48
C CYS A 45 -0.92 -5.42 4.21
N TYR A 46 -1.64 -4.50 3.56
CA TYR A 46 -1.09 -3.19 3.20
C TYR A 46 -2.19 -2.16 2.95
N THR A 47 -1.92 -0.90 3.28
CA THR A 47 -2.77 0.24 2.94
C THR A 47 -1.95 1.43 2.47
N ASP A 48 -2.46 2.19 1.48
CA ASP A 48 -1.91 3.49 1.10
C ASP A 48 -3.03 4.41 0.62
N THR A 49 -3.36 5.42 1.45
CA THR A 49 -4.34 6.49 1.20
C THR A 49 -5.74 5.99 0.84
N ASP A 50 -5.93 5.47 -0.37
CA ASP A 50 -7.17 5.07 -1.01
C ASP A 50 -7.16 3.58 -1.45
N SER A 51 -6.14 2.81 -1.06
CA SER A 51 -6.00 1.40 -1.43
C SER A 51 -5.81 0.49 -0.22
N ILE A 52 -6.37 -0.73 -0.32
CA ILE A 52 -6.22 -1.82 0.64
C ILE A 52 -5.81 -3.08 -0.12
N ILE A 53 -4.79 -3.77 0.38
CA ILE A 53 -4.47 -5.14 0.00
C ILE A 53 -4.73 -6.01 1.23
N CYS A 54 -5.55 -7.03 1.08
CA CYS A 54 -5.90 -7.95 2.14
C CYS A 54 -5.89 -9.38 1.64
N THR A 55 -5.67 -10.31 2.56
CA THR A 55 -5.94 -11.73 2.38
C THR A 55 -7.29 -12.04 3.01
N VAL A 56 -8.10 -12.83 2.31
CA VAL A 56 -9.42 -13.27 2.77
C VAL A 56 -9.52 -14.76 2.51
N GLU A 57 -9.78 -15.53 3.57
CA GLU A 57 -10.03 -16.97 3.47
C GLU A 57 -11.53 -17.24 3.34
N THR A 58 -11.95 -17.56 2.12
CA THR A 58 -13.35 -17.86 1.79
C THR A 58 -13.43 -18.88 0.65
N PRO A 59 -14.48 -19.71 0.56
CA PRO A 59 -14.68 -20.59 -0.59
C PRO A 59 -14.79 -19.84 -1.93
N ASP A 60 -15.44 -18.68 -1.95
CA ASP A 60 -15.62 -17.87 -3.16
C ASP A 60 -15.83 -16.38 -2.83
N ILE A 61 -14.77 -15.58 -3.05
CA ILE A 61 -14.80 -14.15 -2.78
C ILE A 61 -15.78 -13.39 -3.67
N TYR A 62 -15.99 -13.84 -4.91
CA TYR A 62 -16.86 -13.17 -5.87
C TYR A 62 -18.33 -13.37 -5.53
N LYS A 63 -18.66 -14.55 -5.02
CA LYS A 63 -19.99 -14.82 -4.46
C LYS A 63 -20.27 -13.93 -3.26
N ASP A 64 -19.31 -13.82 -2.33
CA ASP A 64 -19.45 -12.96 -1.15
C ASP A 64 -19.60 -11.47 -1.52
N MET A 65 -18.90 -11.02 -2.58
CA MET A 65 -19.05 -9.67 -3.13
C MET A 65 -20.46 -9.42 -3.69
N ASN A 66 -21.04 -10.39 -4.41
CA ASN A 66 -22.41 -10.29 -4.94
C ASN A 66 -23.48 -10.28 -3.83
N GLU A 67 -23.36 -11.17 -2.85
CA GLU A 67 -24.40 -11.37 -1.84
C GLU A 67 -24.35 -10.30 -0.74
N HIS A 68 -23.15 -9.84 -0.38
CA HIS A 68 -22.93 -8.99 0.80
C HIS A 68 -22.13 -7.72 0.52
N GLY A 69 -21.49 -7.61 -0.66
CA GLY A 69 -20.55 -6.54 -1.00
C GLY A 69 -21.05 -5.48 -1.98
N ARG A 70 -22.22 -5.64 -2.61
CA ARG A 70 -22.70 -4.78 -3.71
C ARG A 70 -22.60 -3.27 -3.46
N GLN A 71 -22.87 -2.82 -2.24
CA GLN A 71 -22.84 -1.39 -1.88
C GLN A 71 -21.41 -0.83 -1.69
N TRP A 72 -20.39 -1.69 -1.72
CA TRP A 72 -19.00 -1.33 -1.45
C TRP A 72 -18.13 -1.35 -2.70
N PHE A 73 -18.50 -2.11 -3.74
CA PHE A 73 -17.61 -2.37 -4.87
C PHE A 73 -18.06 -1.72 -6.18
N ASP A 74 -17.09 -1.20 -6.93
CA ASP A 74 -17.24 -0.89 -8.36
C ASP A 74 -16.73 -2.10 -9.16
N THR A 75 -17.64 -2.80 -9.85
CA THR A 75 -17.35 -3.98 -10.68
C THR A 75 -17.36 -3.64 -12.17
N SER A 76 -17.37 -2.36 -12.54
CA SER A 76 -17.50 -1.92 -13.94
C SER A 76 -16.28 -2.21 -14.82
N ASN A 77 -15.14 -2.56 -14.22
CA ASN A 77 -13.93 -2.95 -14.94
C ASN A 77 -13.76 -4.45 -15.13
N TYR A 78 -14.70 -5.27 -14.66
CA TYR A 78 -14.64 -6.71 -14.86
C TYR A 78 -14.99 -7.06 -16.31
N PRO A 79 -14.39 -8.11 -16.88
CA PRO A 79 -14.80 -8.67 -18.17
C PRO A 79 -16.26 -9.14 -18.11
N SER A 80 -17.04 -8.92 -19.17
CA SER A 80 -18.45 -9.34 -19.22
C SER A 80 -18.63 -10.86 -19.15
N ASP A 81 -17.60 -11.62 -19.52
CA ASP A 81 -17.52 -13.07 -19.53
C ASP A 81 -16.78 -13.64 -18.30
N HIS A 82 -16.67 -12.87 -17.22
CA HIS A 82 -15.95 -13.30 -16.03
C HIS A 82 -16.59 -14.56 -15.40
N LEU A 83 -15.82 -15.64 -15.33
CA LEU A 83 -16.28 -16.99 -14.96
C LEU A 83 -16.79 -17.13 -13.51
N SER A 84 -16.57 -16.12 -12.66
CA SER A 84 -16.99 -16.17 -11.26
C SER A 84 -18.48 -15.93 -11.03
N GLY A 85 -19.23 -15.50 -12.04
CA GLY A 85 -20.64 -15.12 -11.89
C GLY A 85 -20.84 -13.82 -11.10
N ILE A 86 -19.79 -13.01 -10.93
CA ILE A 86 -19.91 -11.65 -10.36
C ILE A 86 -20.82 -10.78 -11.24
N GLU A 87 -21.66 -9.97 -10.61
CA GLU A 87 -22.46 -8.99 -11.32
C GLU A 87 -21.55 -7.86 -11.83
N VAL A 88 -21.40 -7.77 -13.15
CA VAL A 88 -20.51 -6.81 -13.82
C VAL A 88 -21.26 -5.52 -14.13
N GLY A 89 -20.57 -4.38 -14.04
CA GLY A 89 -21.12 -3.08 -14.43
C GLY A 89 -21.74 -2.27 -13.29
N LEU A 90 -21.62 -2.72 -12.04
CA LEU A 90 -22.15 -2.00 -10.89
C LEU A 90 -21.28 -0.80 -10.51
N ASN A 91 -21.97 0.24 -10.03
CA ASN A 91 -21.42 1.45 -9.39
C ASN A 91 -20.25 2.13 -10.14
N SER A 92 -20.31 2.16 -11.48
CA SER A 92 -19.19 2.64 -12.30
C SER A 92 -18.84 4.10 -12.00
N LYS A 93 -17.64 4.33 -11.46
CA LYS A 93 -17.13 5.66 -11.10
C LYS A 93 -17.96 6.39 -10.04
N ASP A 94 -18.77 5.66 -9.27
CA ASP A 94 -19.50 6.24 -8.16
C ASP A 94 -18.55 6.57 -7.01
N LEU A 95 -18.82 7.68 -6.32
CA LEU A 95 -17.97 8.16 -5.24
C LEU A 95 -18.02 7.20 -4.05
N GLY A 96 -16.84 6.86 -3.54
CA GLY A 96 -16.70 6.04 -2.33
C GLY A 96 -16.71 4.53 -2.58
N MET A 97 -16.81 4.10 -3.84
CA MET A 97 -16.78 2.67 -4.21
C MET A 97 -15.35 2.16 -4.34
N PHE A 98 -15.14 0.92 -3.88
CA PHE A 98 -13.88 0.22 -3.99
C PHE A 98 -13.82 -0.54 -5.30
N LYS A 99 -12.92 -0.12 -6.18
CA LYS A 99 -12.64 -0.81 -7.43
C LYS A 99 -11.60 -1.90 -7.22
N ASP A 100 -11.81 -3.07 -7.80
CA ASP A 100 -10.75 -4.08 -7.89
C ASP A 100 -9.73 -3.71 -8.97
N GLU A 101 -8.53 -3.31 -8.55
CA GLU A 101 -7.41 -2.96 -9.44
C GLU A 101 -6.93 -4.13 -10.31
N CYS A 102 -7.25 -5.38 -9.94
CA CYS A 102 -6.87 -6.56 -10.70
C CYS A 102 -7.99 -7.09 -11.63
N ALA A 103 -9.14 -6.38 -11.69
CA ALA A 103 -10.25 -6.67 -12.60
C ALA A 103 -10.72 -8.14 -12.56
N GLY A 104 -10.84 -8.70 -11.36
CA GLY A 104 -11.27 -10.09 -11.12
C GLY A 104 -10.17 -11.14 -11.22
N SER A 105 -8.92 -10.75 -11.48
CA SER A 105 -7.80 -11.68 -11.44
C SER A 105 -7.18 -11.71 -10.03
N PRO A 106 -7.26 -12.81 -9.29
CA PRO A 106 -6.78 -12.85 -7.91
C PRO A 106 -5.25 -12.70 -7.84
N MET A 107 -4.78 -11.97 -6.83
CA MET A 107 -3.35 -11.89 -6.52
C MET A 107 -2.86 -13.24 -6.00
N THR A 108 -1.82 -13.78 -6.62
CA THR A 108 -1.24 -15.09 -6.25
C THR A 108 -0.16 -14.97 -5.20
N GLU A 109 0.62 -13.89 -5.23
CA GLU A 109 1.67 -13.60 -4.25
C GLU A 109 1.73 -12.10 -3.97
N PHE A 110 1.98 -11.71 -2.72
CA PHE A 110 2.18 -10.34 -2.29
C PHE A 110 3.38 -10.25 -1.33
N VAL A 111 4.23 -9.23 -1.51
CA VAL A 111 5.32 -8.89 -0.60
C VAL A 111 5.29 -7.40 -0.33
N GLY A 112 5.01 -7.04 0.92
CA GLY A 112 5.12 -5.67 1.43
C GLY A 112 6.38 -5.53 2.28
N LEU A 113 7.26 -4.58 1.93
CA LEU A 113 8.48 -4.34 2.71
C LEU A 113 8.32 -3.14 3.66
N ARG A 114 7.73 -2.05 3.16
CA ARG A 114 7.48 -0.81 3.91
C ARG A 114 6.49 0.08 3.15
N PRO A 115 6.01 1.20 3.72
CA PRO A 115 5.09 2.10 3.02
C PRO A 115 5.61 2.54 1.64
N LYS A 116 4.78 2.32 0.61
CA LYS A 116 5.05 2.60 -0.81
C LYS A 116 6.21 1.77 -1.40
N MET A 117 6.48 0.60 -0.81
CA MET A 117 7.49 -0.36 -1.29
C MET A 117 6.96 -1.79 -1.14
N TYR A 118 6.43 -2.32 -2.24
CA TYR A 118 5.79 -3.63 -2.30
C TYR A 118 5.83 -4.18 -3.73
N ALA A 119 5.60 -5.47 -3.85
CA ALA A 119 5.39 -6.13 -5.13
C ALA A 119 4.29 -7.19 -5.00
N PHE A 120 3.57 -7.45 -6.09
CA PHE A 120 2.59 -8.54 -6.15
C PHE A 120 2.52 -9.16 -7.53
N LYS A 121 2.00 -10.38 -7.58
CA LYS A 121 1.77 -11.14 -8.80
C LYS A 121 0.29 -11.40 -9.03
N VAL A 122 -0.09 -11.34 -10.30
CA VAL A 122 -1.38 -11.79 -10.81
C VAL A 122 -1.08 -12.71 -11.98
N GLY A 123 -1.22 -14.01 -11.77
CA GLY A 123 -0.69 -15.01 -12.71
C GLY A 123 0.80 -14.82 -12.97
N THR A 124 1.18 -14.53 -14.21
CA THR A 124 2.57 -14.28 -14.62
C THR A 124 2.98 -12.80 -14.54
N ARG A 125 2.03 -11.89 -14.32
CA ARG A 125 2.29 -10.45 -14.32
C ARG A 125 2.76 -9.98 -12.95
N GLU A 126 3.88 -9.26 -12.94
CA GLU A 126 4.39 -8.60 -11.73
C GLU A 126 4.06 -7.10 -11.71
N THR A 127 3.57 -6.62 -10.58
CA THR A 127 3.48 -5.19 -10.28
C THR A 127 4.45 -4.86 -9.16
N LYS A 128 5.30 -3.85 -9.39
CA LYS A 128 6.36 -3.44 -8.46
C LYS A 128 6.20 -1.95 -8.09
N ARG A 129 6.42 -1.63 -6.82
CA ARG A 129 6.50 -0.28 -6.27
C ARG A 129 7.73 -0.17 -5.39
N ALA A 130 8.53 0.87 -5.60
CA ALA A 130 9.70 1.16 -4.78
C ALA A 130 9.87 2.68 -4.65
N LYS A 131 9.34 3.26 -3.57
CA LYS A 131 9.43 4.69 -3.32
C LYS A 131 10.88 5.18 -3.35
N GLY A 132 11.12 6.19 -4.17
CA GLY A 132 12.42 6.85 -4.30
C GLY A 132 13.38 6.16 -5.27
N VAL A 133 12.97 5.09 -5.95
CA VAL A 133 13.68 4.46 -7.07
C VAL A 133 13.02 4.88 -8.39
N LYS A 134 13.82 5.12 -9.43
CA LYS A 134 13.27 5.52 -10.74
C LYS A 134 12.48 4.40 -11.40
N LYS A 135 11.41 4.76 -12.12
CA LYS A 135 10.50 3.80 -12.78
C LYS A 135 11.22 2.84 -13.74
N ASN A 136 12.20 3.32 -14.50
CA ASN A 136 12.97 2.50 -15.43
C ASN A 136 13.80 1.42 -14.71
N ILE A 137 14.43 1.77 -13.58
CA ILE A 137 15.17 0.82 -12.74
C ILE A 137 14.22 -0.25 -12.17
N VAL A 138 13.07 0.17 -11.63
CA VAL A 138 12.06 -0.76 -11.11
C VAL A 138 11.53 -1.70 -12.20
N LYS A 139 11.41 -1.21 -13.44
CA LYS A 139 10.92 -2.01 -14.57
C LYS A 139 11.97 -2.99 -15.08
N ASN A 140 13.22 -2.56 -15.21
CA ASN A 140 14.24 -3.28 -15.98
C ASN A 140 15.26 -4.05 -15.10
N GLU A 141 15.47 -3.64 -13.85
CA GLU A 141 16.53 -4.17 -12.97
C GLU A 141 16.00 -4.79 -11.67
N MET A 142 14.68 -4.86 -11.51
CA MET A 142 14.03 -5.39 -10.32
C MET A 142 12.92 -6.37 -10.71
N ASN A 143 12.81 -7.47 -9.98
CA ASN A 143 11.78 -8.48 -10.13
C ASN A 143 11.13 -8.80 -8.78
N PHE A 144 10.07 -9.62 -8.77
CA PHE A 144 9.41 -9.99 -7.52
C PHE A 144 10.33 -10.75 -6.55
N ALA A 145 11.25 -11.57 -7.06
CA ALA A 145 12.18 -12.34 -6.24
C ALA A 145 13.17 -11.44 -5.48
N ASP A 146 13.54 -10.27 -6.01
CA ASP A 146 14.33 -9.26 -5.27
C ASP A 146 13.61 -8.81 -3.98
N TYR A 147 12.28 -8.61 -4.05
CA TYR A 147 11.48 -8.21 -2.88
C TYR A 147 11.37 -9.34 -1.87
N LYS A 148 11.10 -10.56 -2.33
CA LYS A 148 11.03 -11.75 -1.47
C LYS A 148 12.37 -12.01 -0.77
N THR A 149 13.47 -11.96 -1.52
CA THR A 149 14.83 -12.10 -0.96
C THR A 149 15.15 -10.99 0.06
N CYS A 150 14.72 -9.75 -0.20
CA CYS A 150 14.89 -8.64 0.74
C CYS A 150 14.15 -8.90 2.06
N LEU A 151 12.94 -9.47 2.00
CA LEU A 151 12.16 -9.83 3.18
C LEU A 151 12.82 -11.00 3.93
N ASP A 152 13.00 -12.13 3.24
CA ASP A 152 13.45 -13.40 3.84
C ASP A 152 14.88 -13.30 4.40
N MET A 153 15.78 -12.62 3.68
CA MET A 153 17.19 -12.52 4.09
C MET A 153 17.50 -11.24 4.87
N HIS A 154 16.54 -10.33 5.05
CA HIS A 154 16.77 -9.01 5.66
C HIS A 154 17.91 -8.22 4.98
N ARG A 155 18.08 -8.42 3.67
CA ARG A 155 19.17 -7.79 2.90
C ARG A 155 18.72 -6.56 2.16
N VAL A 156 19.41 -5.47 2.42
CA VAL A 156 19.26 -4.22 1.68
C VAL A 156 19.77 -4.39 0.25
N SER A 157 18.96 -4.02 -0.74
CA SER A 157 19.40 -3.98 -2.14
C SER A 157 19.77 -2.55 -2.55
N TYR A 158 20.76 -2.42 -3.44
CA TYR A 158 21.19 -1.15 -4.00
C TYR A 158 21.04 -1.17 -5.51
N ARG A 159 20.71 -0.02 -6.10
CA ARG A 159 20.70 0.20 -7.55
C ARG A 159 21.36 1.53 -7.86
N THR A 160 22.00 1.60 -9.02
CA THR A 160 22.61 2.82 -9.53
C THR A 160 21.62 3.53 -10.42
N MET A 161 21.47 4.84 -10.24
CA MET A 161 20.62 5.63 -11.13
C MET A 161 21.12 7.06 -11.29
N ASN A 162 20.99 7.56 -12.51
CA ASN A 162 21.27 8.95 -12.82
C ASN A 162 20.16 9.84 -12.29
N MET A 163 20.47 10.95 -11.63
CA MET A 163 19.50 11.92 -11.11
C MET A 163 19.96 13.34 -11.42
N ILE A 164 18.99 14.24 -11.53
CA ILE A 164 19.24 15.68 -11.58
C ILE A 164 19.08 16.20 -10.15
N ARG A 165 20.07 16.94 -9.64
CA ARG A 165 20.00 17.61 -8.34
C ARG A 165 20.42 19.06 -8.44
N SER A 166 19.80 19.90 -7.62
CA SER A 166 20.29 21.26 -7.39
C SER A 166 21.12 21.30 -6.10
N ARG A 167 22.29 21.95 -6.17
CA ARG A 167 23.10 22.37 -5.03
C ARG A 167 23.53 23.81 -5.28
N ASP A 168 23.36 24.67 -4.29
CA ASP A 168 23.71 26.10 -4.39
C ASP A 168 23.16 26.79 -5.65
N HIS A 169 21.90 26.48 -5.97
CA HIS A 169 21.20 26.94 -7.18
C HIS A 169 21.82 26.52 -8.52
N GLN A 170 22.82 25.64 -8.52
CA GLN A 170 23.38 25.02 -9.72
C GLN A 170 22.82 23.60 -9.90
N ILE A 171 22.55 23.24 -11.15
CA ILE A 171 21.95 21.95 -11.52
C ILE A 171 23.05 21.00 -11.99
N TYR A 172 23.07 19.80 -11.43
CA TYR A 172 24.02 18.74 -11.78
C TYR A 172 23.27 17.47 -12.18
N THR A 173 23.79 16.79 -13.19
CA THR A 173 23.48 15.38 -13.44
C THR A 173 24.51 14.54 -12.71
N LEU A 174 24.03 13.65 -11.85
CA LEU A 174 24.90 12.78 -11.07
C LEU A 174 24.40 11.34 -11.10
N GLU A 175 25.34 10.42 -11.16
CA GLU A 175 25.09 9.01 -10.90
C GLU A 175 25.07 8.78 -9.38
N CYS A 176 24.07 8.06 -8.87
CA CYS A 176 23.93 7.80 -7.45
C CYS A 176 23.59 6.33 -7.22
N ARG A 177 24.41 5.65 -6.42
CA ARG A 177 24.09 4.36 -5.84
C ARG A 177 23.12 4.57 -4.68
N LYS A 178 21.89 4.08 -4.81
CA LYS A 178 20.83 4.27 -3.83
C LYS A 178 20.35 2.94 -3.26
N LYS A 179 20.00 2.96 -1.97
CA LYS A 179 19.19 1.92 -1.33
C LYS A 179 17.85 1.78 -2.08
N ALA A 180 17.69 0.66 -2.78
CA ALA A 180 16.54 0.35 -3.61
C ALA A 180 15.46 -0.39 -2.84
N LEU A 181 15.81 -1.48 -2.14
CA LEU A 181 14.92 -2.24 -1.25
C LEU A 181 15.50 -2.33 0.17
N SER A 182 14.63 -2.31 1.18
CA SER A 182 14.92 -2.51 2.60
C SER A 182 13.64 -3.06 3.23
N ALA A 183 13.76 -4.10 4.06
CA ALA A 183 12.66 -4.58 4.89
C ALA A 183 12.44 -3.71 6.15
N ASP A 184 13.38 -2.81 6.47
CA ASP A 184 13.25 -1.91 7.63
C ASP A 184 12.04 -0.96 7.47
N ASP A 185 11.06 -1.10 8.35
CA ASP A 185 9.95 -0.16 8.50
C ASP A 185 10.00 0.55 9.86
N TYR A 186 10.49 1.78 9.85
CA TYR A 186 10.56 2.61 11.06
C TYR A 186 9.19 3.02 11.63
N LYS A 187 8.08 2.78 10.91
CA LYS A 187 6.73 3.14 11.36
C LYS A 187 6.03 2.01 12.12
N ARG A 188 6.59 0.82 12.11
CA ARG A 188 5.98 -0.40 12.67
C ARG A 188 7.04 -1.16 13.46
N TYR A 189 6.60 -1.94 14.43
CA TYR A 189 7.45 -2.91 15.11
C TYR A 189 7.30 -4.26 14.37
N ILE A 190 8.38 -4.75 13.76
CA ILE A 190 8.39 -6.02 13.03
C ILE A 190 8.62 -7.16 14.03
N LEU A 191 7.78 -8.20 13.98
CA LEU A 191 7.89 -9.36 14.87
C LEU A 191 8.99 -10.33 14.39
N SER A 192 9.31 -11.32 15.22
CA SER A 192 10.35 -12.33 14.95
C SER A 192 10.07 -13.19 13.72
N ASP A 193 8.82 -13.27 13.29
CA ASP A 193 8.40 -13.96 12.06
C ASP A 193 8.66 -13.14 10.79
N VAL A 194 9.26 -11.96 10.91
CA VAL A 194 9.62 -11.00 9.85
C VAL A 194 8.48 -10.48 8.98
N ILE A 195 7.25 -10.93 9.22
CA ILE A 195 6.06 -10.64 8.40
C ILE A 195 5.05 -9.84 9.21
N SER A 196 4.77 -10.30 10.43
CA SER A 196 3.77 -9.66 11.28
C SER A 196 4.33 -8.37 11.86
N THR A 197 3.47 -7.36 11.94
CA THR A 197 3.85 -6.06 12.47
C THR A 197 2.86 -5.53 13.49
N LEU A 198 3.36 -4.81 14.48
CA LEU A 198 2.57 -4.10 15.48
C LEU A 198 2.77 -2.58 15.35
N ALA A 199 1.77 -1.82 15.77
CA ALA A 199 1.94 -0.38 15.96
C ALA A 199 2.89 -0.12 17.14
N HIS A 200 3.69 0.95 17.06
CA HIS A 200 4.51 1.39 18.19
C HIS A 200 3.61 1.65 19.42
N GLY A 201 4.04 1.17 20.59
CA GLY A 201 3.27 1.26 21.84
C GLY A 201 2.20 0.18 22.02
N HIS A 202 2.10 -0.80 21.12
CA HIS A 202 1.21 -1.93 21.29
C HIS A 202 1.60 -2.78 22.52
N TYR A 203 0.63 -3.20 23.34
CA TYR A 203 0.87 -3.90 24.62
C TYR A 203 1.65 -5.22 24.51
N ARG A 204 1.64 -5.85 23.32
CA ARG A 204 2.39 -7.09 23.01
C ARG A 204 3.86 -6.85 22.66
N ILE A 205 4.29 -5.60 22.56
CA ILE A 205 5.69 -5.26 22.37
C ILE A 205 6.33 -5.33 23.75
N GLU A 206 7.14 -6.35 23.99
CA GLU A 206 7.99 -6.39 25.18
C GLU A 206 9.01 -5.25 25.06
N ILE A 207 8.83 -4.22 25.89
CA ILE A 207 9.81 -3.13 26.00
C ILE A 207 10.99 -3.68 26.77
N ASN A 208 11.97 -4.25 26.07
CA ASN A 208 13.30 -4.38 26.63
C ASN A 208 13.88 -2.95 26.73
N GLU A 209 13.95 -2.40 27.94
CA GLU A 209 14.50 -1.07 28.27
C GLU A 209 15.98 -0.86 27.87
N GLN A 210 16.57 -1.73 27.05
CA GLN A 210 18.00 -1.69 26.71
C GLN A 210 18.36 -0.92 25.44
N HIS A 211 17.42 -0.37 24.67
CA HIS A 211 17.72 0.35 23.42
C HIS A 211 17.14 1.79 23.36
N THR A 212 17.08 2.49 24.49
CA THR A 212 17.00 3.96 24.50
C THR A 212 18.37 4.56 24.82
N ARG A 213 19.20 4.66 23.78
CA ARG A 213 20.46 5.43 23.59
C ARG A 213 21.05 4.81 22.32
N GLU A 214 21.16 5.50 21.17
CA GLU A 214 21.92 6.72 20.90
C GLU A 214 21.24 7.62 19.85
#